data_AF-A0A7L9S350-F1
#
_entry.id   AF-A0A7L9S350-F1
#
_cell.length_a   1.000
_cell.length_b   1.000
_cell.length_c   1.000
_cell.angle_alpha   90.00
_cell.angle_beta   90.00
_cell.angle_gamma   90.00
#
_symmetry.space_group_name_H-M   'P 1'
#
loop_
_entity.id
_entity.type
_entity.pdbx_description
1 polymer ?
#
loop_
_entity_poly.entity_id
_entity_poly.type
_entity_poly.pdbx_seq_one_letter_code
_entity_poly.pdbx_strand_id
1 'polypeptide(L)'
;MSGNHYQVELEQQPIELYKLLKIADLVSGGGEAKMLISQGYVYLNDEVETQKRKKIYHGDIIAFNGDIIELICHQAPTEIVKTPKPRSAKPPENKPRKRHKPSGNKANTGNTNKRKDEAPTPTNGRRRTIKF
;
A
#
# COMPACT_ATOMS: atom_id res chain seq x y z
N MET A 1 -25.04 15.23 8.19
CA MET A 1 -23.60 15.43 8.02
C MET A 1 -23.40 16.00 6.63
N SER A 2 -22.95 17.24 6.50
CA SER A 2 -22.62 17.83 5.20
C SER A 2 -21.25 17.33 4.78
N GLY A 3 -21.22 16.20 4.07
CA GLY A 3 -20.02 15.75 3.36
C GLY A 3 -19.72 16.69 2.19
N ASN A 4 -18.45 16.93 1.88
CA ASN A 4 -18.11 17.65 0.66
C ASN A 4 -18.23 16.72 -0.55
N HIS A 5 -18.56 17.27 -1.72
CA HIS A 5 -18.60 16.54 -2.97
C HIS A 5 -17.51 17.06 -3.91
N TYR A 6 -16.60 16.19 -4.33
CA TYR A 6 -15.47 16.51 -5.18
C TYR A 6 -15.61 15.79 -6.52
N GLN A 7 -15.25 16.48 -7.60
CA GLN A 7 -15.11 15.88 -8.92
C GLN A 7 -13.64 15.87 -9.31
N VAL A 8 -13.10 14.69 -9.61
CA VAL A 8 -11.72 14.54 -10.04
C VAL A 8 -11.73 14.19 -11.52
N GLU A 9 -11.19 15.10 -12.34
CA GLU A 9 -11.05 14.89 -13.77
C GLU A 9 -9.71 14.24 -14.11
N LEU A 10 -9.73 13.16 -14.88
CA LEU A 10 -8.52 12.49 -15.37
C LEU A 10 -8.49 12.44 -16.90
N GLU A 11 -7.29 12.59 -17.44
CA GLU A 11 -7.03 12.43 -18.88
C GLU A 11 -6.96 10.96 -19.30
N GLN A 12 -6.61 10.05 -18.37
CA GLN A 12 -6.37 8.64 -18.67
C GLN A 12 -6.96 7.74 -17.57
N GLN A 13 -7.58 6.64 -18.00
CA GLN A 13 -8.07 5.57 -17.14
C GLN A 13 -7.44 4.23 -17.57
N PRO A 14 -7.28 3.25 -16.65
CA PRO A 14 -7.71 3.26 -15.25
C PRO A 14 -6.72 3.93 -14.29
N ILE A 15 -7.24 4.51 -13.21
CA ILE A 15 -6.44 5.00 -12.07
C ILE A 15 -6.48 4.00 -10.91
N GLU A 16 -5.48 4.05 -10.03
CA GLU A 16 -5.47 3.25 -8.80
C GLU A 16 -6.07 4.03 -7.63
N LEU A 17 -6.88 3.38 -6.80
CA LEU A 17 -7.60 4.00 -5.69
C LEU A 17 -6.72 4.86 -4.76
N TYR A 18 -5.58 4.33 -4.30
CA TYR A 18 -4.69 5.11 -3.41
C TYR A 18 -4.11 6.36 -4.09
N LYS A 19 -3.98 6.34 -5.42
CA LYS A 19 -3.47 7.48 -6.20
C LYS A 19 -4.55 8.54 -6.32
N LEU A 20 -5.81 8.13 -6.52
CA LEU A 20 -6.95 9.04 -6.55
C LEU A 20 -7.09 9.81 -5.23
N LEU A 21 -7.05 9.12 -4.08
CA LEU A 21 -7.10 9.76 -2.76
C LEU A 21 -5.99 10.79 -2.55
N LYS A 22 -4.79 10.54 -3.09
CA LYS A 22 -3.68 11.50 -2.98
C LYS A 22 -3.86 12.72 -3.87
N ILE A 23 -4.39 12.56 -5.08
CA ILE A 23 -4.63 13.66 -6.03
C ILE A 23 -5.80 14.53 -5.56
N ALA A 24 -6.80 13.93 -4.91
CA ALA A 24 -7.90 14.65 -4.27
C ALA A 24 -7.50 15.35 -2.95
N ASP A 25 -6.23 15.28 -2.55
CA ASP A 25 -5.68 15.83 -1.30
C ASP A 25 -6.43 15.45 -0.01
N LEU A 26 -7.10 14.29 -0.02
CA LEU A 26 -7.80 13.72 1.14
C LEU A 26 -6.85 13.03 2.12
N VAL A 27 -5.61 12.78 1.69
CA VAL A 27 -4.56 12.18 2.50
C VAL A 27 -3.25 12.96 2.37
N SER A 28 -2.44 12.90 3.42
CA SER A 28 -1.12 13.53 3.48
C SER A 28 -0.12 12.83 2.55
N GLY A 29 -0.31 11.52 2.31
CA GLY A 29 0.63 10.73 1.50
C GLY A 29 0.10 9.39 0.99
N GLY A 30 0.84 8.80 0.04
CA GLY A 30 0.48 7.49 -0.53
C GLY A 30 0.62 6.32 0.44
N GLY A 31 1.44 6.44 1.49
CA GLY A 31 1.53 5.45 2.56
C GLY A 31 0.27 5.43 3.43
N GLU A 32 -0.22 6.62 3.78
CA GLU A 32 -1.45 6.81 4.54
C GLU A 32 -2.68 6.30 3.76
N ALA A 33 -2.84 6.69 2.49
CA ALA A 33 -3.93 6.15 1.65
C ALA A 33 -3.94 4.62 1.64
N LYS A 34 -2.77 3.98 1.48
CA LYS A 34 -2.68 2.53 1.48
C LYS A 34 -3.11 1.93 2.81
N MET A 35 -2.73 2.55 3.93
CA MET A 35 -3.14 2.12 5.26
C MET A 35 -4.66 2.22 5.43
N LEU A 36 -5.24 3.38 5.14
CA LEU A 36 -6.67 3.66 5.29
C LEU A 36 -7.54 2.73 4.44
N ILE A 37 -7.15 2.50 3.18
CA ILE A 37 -7.82 1.52 2.32
C ILE A 37 -7.73 0.13 2.95
N SER A 38 -6.55 -0.30 3.41
CA SER A 38 -6.39 -1.64 4.01
C SER A 38 -7.19 -1.82 5.29
N GLN A 39 -7.51 -0.73 5.98
CA GLN A 39 -8.32 -0.72 7.20
C GLN A 39 -9.82 -0.61 6.92
N GLY A 40 -10.24 -0.46 5.66
CA GLY A 40 -11.65 -0.41 5.28
C GLY A 40 -12.32 0.95 5.54
N TYR A 41 -11.56 2.03 5.59
CA TYR A 41 -12.12 3.38 5.76
C TYR A 41 -12.61 4.02 4.44
N VAL A 42 -12.43 3.34 3.32
CA VAL A 42 -12.74 3.84 1.98
C VAL A 42 -13.83 2.97 1.38
N TYR A 43 -14.84 3.62 0.82
CA TYR A 43 -15.95 2.97 0.12
C TYR A 43 -15.83 3.26 -1.36
N LEU A 44 -16.13 2.27 -2.19
CA LEU A 44 -16.24 2.38 -3.64
C LEU A 44 -17.64 1.88 -4.02
N ASN A 45 -18.45 2.76 -4.60
CA ASN A 45 -19.84 2.47 -4.98
C ASN A 45 -20.63 1.85 -3.80
N ASP A 46 -20.56 2.50 -2.64
CA ASP A 46 -21.19 2.11 -1.36
C ASP A 46 -20.67 0.82 -0.70
N GLU A 47 -19.66 0.15 -1.27
CA GLU A 47 -19.02 -1.03 -0.69
C GLU A 47 -17.65 -0.72 -0.09
N VAL A 48 -17.31 -1.32 1.05
CA VAL A 48 -15.98 -1.18 1.66
C VAL A 48 -14.92 -1.80 0.74
N GLU A 49 -13.96 -0.99 0.31
CA GLU A 49 -12.86 -1.44 -0.55
C GLU A 49 -11.55 -1.48 0.23
N THR A 50 -10.86 -2.62 0.18
CA THR A 50 -9.58 -2.85 0.87
C THR A 50 -8.40 -3.05 -0.10
N GLN A 51 -8.68 -3.12 -1.39
CA GLN A 51 -7.68 -3.26 -2.45
C GLN A 51 -7.05 -1.90 -2.77
N LYS A 52 -5.90 -1.64 -2.15
CA LYS A 52 -5.05 -0.44 -2.35
C LYS A 52 -4.87 -0.02 -3.82
N ARG A 53 -4.71 -0.98 -4.71
CA ARG A 53 -4.47 -0.79 -6.15
C ARG A 53 -5.68 -1.18 -7.01
N LYS A 54 -6.89 -1.13 -6.45
CA LYS A 54 -8.13 -1.30 -7.21
C LYS A 54 -8.13 -0.30 -8.36
N LYS A 55 -8.46 -0.79 -9.55
CA LYS A 55 -8.62 0.04 -10.74
C LYS A 55 -9.99 0.71 -10.67
N ILE A 56 -9.96 2.03 -10.78
CA ILE A 56 -11.12 2.91 -10.74
C ILE A 56 -11.29 3.49 -12.15
N TYR A 57 -12.54 3.58 -12.58
CA TYR A 57 -12.97 3.98 -13.92
C TYR A 57 -13.92 5.17 -13.85
N HIS A 58 -14.13 5.81 -15.00
CA HIS A 58 -15.10 6.88 -15.12
C HIS A 58 -16.47 6.49 -14.53
N GLY A 59 -17.04 7.39 -13.72
CA GLY A 59 -18.34 7.22 -13.07
C GLY A 59 -18.28 6.53 -11.70
N ASP A 60 -17.12 5.98 -11.31
CA ASP A 60 -16.97 5.42 -9.96
C ASP A 60 -17.06 6.52 -8.89
N ILE A 61 -17.76 6.19 -7.80
CA ILE A 61 -17.95 7.07 -6.65
C ILE A 61 -17.17 6.51 -5.46
N ILE A 62 -16.27 7.31 -4.90
CA ILE A 62 -15.52 6.98 -3.70
C ILE A 62 -16.10 7.78 -2.54
N ALA A 63 -16.33 7.14 -1.40
CA ALA A 63 -16.64 7.86 -0.16
C ALA A 63 -15.52 7.64 0.86
N PHE A 64 -15.07 8.73 1.48
CA PHE A 64 -14.00 8.71 2.47
C PHE A 64 -14.18 9.85 3.47
N ASN A 65 -14.15 9.55 4.77
CA ASN A 65 -14.27 10.53 5.85
C ASN A 65 -15.51 11.45 5.75
N GLY A 66 -16.60 10.94 5.16
CA GLY A 66 -17.83 11.71 4.91
C GLY A 66 -17.80 12.51 3.61
N ASP A 67 -16.66 12.65 2.94
CA ASP A 67 -16.55 13.27 1.62
C ASP A 67 -16.83 12.26 0.51
N ILE A 68 -17.40 12.74 -0.59
CA ILE A 68 -17.74 11.96 -1.78
C ILE A 68 -16.90 12.47 -2.95
N ILE A 69 -16.34 11.54 -3.72
CA ILE A 69 -15.48 11.82 -4.87
C ILE A 69 -16.03 11.07 -6.08
N GLU A 70 -16.36 11.81 -7.13
CA GLU A 70 -16.79 11.25 -8.40
C GLU A 70 -15.63 11.32 -9.41
N LEU A 71 -15.36 10.19 -10.08
CA LEU A 71 -14.31 10.14 -11.11
C LEU A 71 -14.86 10.49 -12.50
N ILE A 72 -14.40 11.61 -13.05
CA ILE A 72 -14.75 12.05 -14.41
C ILE A 72 -13.55 11.81 -15.33
N CYS A 73 -13.73 11.13 -16.45
CA CYS A 73 -12.67 10.95 -17.45
C CYS A 73 -13.21 11.35 -18.82
N HIS A 74 -12.57 12.34 -19.44
CA HIS A 74 -13.02 12.95 -20.70
C HIS A 74 -12.45 12.26 -21.96
N GLN A 75 -11.70 11.17 -21.81
CA GLN A 75 -11.16 10.43 -22.95
C GLN A 75 -12.07 9.27 -23.33
N ALA A 76 -12.59 9.30 -24.57
CA ALA A 76 -13.12 8.09 -25.20
C ALA A 76 -12.03 7.00 -25.13
N PRO A 77 -12.36 5.74 -24.81
CA PRO A 77 -11.38 4.66 -24.71
C PRO A 77 -10.71 4.49 -26.08
N THR A 78 -9.60 5.19 -26.25
CA THR A 78 -8.72 5.01 -27.39
C THR A 78 -7.88 3.79 -27.04
N GLU A 79 -8.05 2.70 -27.78
CA GLU A 79 -7.16 1.56 -27.70
C GLU A 79 -5.75 2.02 -28.09
N ILE A 80 -4.91 2.40 -27.11
CA ILE A 80 -3.57 2.91 -27.39
C ILE A 80 -2.63 1.71 -27.61
N VAL A 81 -2.43 1.42 -28.89
CA VAL A 81 -1.24 0.77 -29.46
C VAL A 81 0.03 1.26 -28.74
N LYS A 82 0.82 0.29 -28.29
CA LYS A 82 2.15 0.42 -27.67
C LYS A 82 2.96 1.56 -28.28
N THR A 83 3.11 2.68 -27.56
CA THR A 83 4.25 3.58 -27.80
C THR A 83 4.81 4.07 -26.47
N PRO A 84 6.10 3.81 -26.17
CA PRO A 84 6.71 4.17 -24.90
C PRO A 84 7.04 5.67 -24.88
N LYS A 85 6.54 6.41 -23.88
CA LYS A 85 6.99 7.79 -23.61
C LYS A 85 8.36 7.79 -22.90
N PRO A 86 9.25 8.75 -23.20
CA PRO A 86 10.69 8.66 -22.96
C PRO A 86 11.07 8.89 -21.50
N ARG A 87 12.20 8.30 -21.12
CA ARG A 87 12.90 8.47 -19.84
C ARG A 87 13.15 9.96 -19.54
N SER A 88 12.58 10.48 -18.46
CA SER A 88 13.16 11.63 -17.76
C SER A 88 14.18 11.11 -16.74
N ALA A 89 15.43 11.49 -17.00
CA ALA A 89 16.61 11.11 -16.26
C ALA A 89 16.57 11.54 -14.78
N LYS A 90 17.03 10.65 -13.89
CA LYS A 90 17.98 10.94 -12.81
C LYS A 90 18.73 9.62 -12.48
N PRO A 91 20.08 9.59 -12.48
CA PRO A 91 20.84 8.38 -12.16
C PRO A 91 21.03 8.24 -10.65
N PRO A 92 20.98 7.01 -10.12
CA PRO A 92 21.95 6.64 -9.09
C PRO A 92 22.61 5.31 -9.43
N GLU A 93 23.87 5.43 -9.83
CA GLU A 93 25.05 4.78 -9.28
C GLU A 93 24.98 3.36 -8.66
N ASN A 94 25.96 2.57 -9.08
CA ASN A 94 26.25 1.15 -8.81
C ASN A 94 26.19 0.66 -7.35
N LYS A 95 25.57 -0.52 -7.13
CA LYS A 95 26.24 -1.71 -6.55
C LYS A 95 25.41 -3.00 -6.71
N PRO A 96 26.04 -4.19 -6.82
CA PRO A 96 25.47 -5.37 -7.47
C PRO A 96 24.58 -6.25 -6.58
N ARG A 97 23.56 -6.83 -7.20
CA ARG A 97 22.76 -7.97 -6.71
C ARG A 97 23.64 -9.19 -6.47
N LYS A 98 23.49 -9.85 -5.32
CA LYS A 98 23.58 -11.32 -5.24
C LYS A 98 22.19 -11.90 -5.03
N ARG A 99 21.98 -13.03 -5.69
CA ARG A 99 20.70 -13.62 -6.10
C ARG A 99 20.72 -15.08 -5.60
N HIS A 100 19.52 -15.61 -5.31
CA HIS A 100 19.10 -17.02 -5.33
C HIS A 100 18.71 -17.71 -3.99
N LYS A 101 17.41 -18.06 -3.94
CA LYS A 101 16.72 -19.23 -3.32
C LYS A 101 17.38 -20.58 -3.76
N PRO A 102 17.12 -21.78 -3.17
CA PRO A 102 15.78 -22.31 -2.81
C PRO A 102 15.68 -23.30 -1.62
N SER A 103 14.43 -23.77 -1.46
CA SER A 103 13.80 -24.77 -0.57
C SER A 103 14.51 -26.10 -0.30
N GLY A 104 14.18 -26.74 0.84
CA GLY A 104 14.21 -28.22 0.94
C GLY A 104 14.17 -28.84 2.33
N ASN A 105 12.94 -29.14 2.82
CA ASN A 105 12.47 -30.31 3.59
C ASN A 105 13.16 -30.94 4.83
N LYS A 106 12.24 -31.32 5.73
CA LYS A 106 12.09 -32.59 6.51
C LYS A 106 12.55 -32.62 7.98
N ALA A 107 11.54 -32.85 8.84
CA ALA A 107 11.41 -33.74 10.00
C ALA A 107 12.55 -33.73 11.07
N ASN A 108 12.29 -33.80 12.37
CA ASN A 108 11.54 -34.86 13.03
C ASN A 108 11.47 -34.57 14.55
N THR A 109 10.41 -35.08 15.19
CA THR A 109 10.41 -35.73 16.52
C THR A 109 10.64 -34.93 17.83
N GLY A 110 9.72 -35.14 18.78
CA GLY A 110 10.02 -35.29 20.21
C GLY A 110 9.57 -34.12 21.08
N ASN A 111 8.33 -34.08 21.57
CA ASN A 111 7.79 -34.78 22.75
C ASN A 111 8.28 -34.23 24.11
N THR A 112 7.31 -34.10 25.01
CA THR A 112 7.40 -33.90 26.47
C THR A 112 7.92 -32.55 26.97
N ASN A 113 7.54 -32.01 28.12
CA ASN A 113 6.40 -32.09 29.04
C ASN A 113 6.81 -31.09 30.16
N LYS A 114 5.84 -30.64 30.96
CA LYS A 114 6.01 -30.20 32.35
C LYS A 114 6.73 -28.87 32.67
N ARG A 115 5.93 -28.02 33.36
CA ARG A 115 6.20 -27.40 34.68
C ARG A 115 7.28 -26.30 34.68
N LYS A 116 7.29 -25.27 35.52
CA LYS A 116 6.42 -24.65 36.52
C LYS A 116 7.29 -23.48 37.05
N ASP A 117 6.62 -22.43 37.52
CA ASP A 117 7.01 -21.57 38.64
C ASP A 117 8.22 -20.59 38.54
N GLU A 118 7.92 -19.36 38.94
CA GLU A 118 8.75 -18.37 39.68
C GLU A 118 9.79 -17.48 38.96
N ALA A 119 9.35 -16.24 38.68
CA ALA A 119 9.79 -14.93 39.22
C ALA A 119 11.30 -14.54 39.39
N PRO A 120 11.62 -13.22 39.32
CA PRO A 120 12.88 -12.68 38.78
C PRO A 120 13.81 -12.04 39.83
N THR A 121 15.13 -11.92 39.56
CA THR A 121 16.07 -10.97 40.23
C THR A 121 17.40 -10.82 39.42
N PRO A 122 18.32 -9.86 39.67
CA PRO A 122 18.42 -8.64 38.87
C PRO A 122 19.87 -8.29 38.41
N THR A 123 20.06 -7.07 37.88
CA THR A 123 21.27 -6.23 38.04
C THR A 123 22.31 -6.20 36.90
N ASN A 124 22.25 -5.09 36.16
CA ASN A 124 23.29 -4.08 35.90
C ASN A 124 24.72 -4.53 35.52
N GLY A 125 25.18 -4.18 34.30
CA GLY A 125 26.62 -4.23 34.00
C GLY A 125 27.03 -4.15 32.53
N ARG A 126 27.10 -2.92 32.00
CA ARG A 126 28.05 -2.38 31.00
C ARG A 126 28.58 -3.24 29.81
N ARG A 127 28.32 -2.66 28.63
CA ARG A 127 29.15 -2.60 27.39
C ARG A 127 29.30 -3.87 26.54
N ARG A 128 28.64 -3.87 25.37
CA ARG A 128 28.96 -4.77 24.26
C ARG A 128 30.06 -4.16 23.39
N THR A 129 31.22 -4.81 23.37
CA THR A 129 32.35 -4.53 22.48
C THR A 129 32.02 -4.91 21.03
N ILE A 130 32.34 -4.03 20.09
CA ILE A 130 32.29 -4.28 18.65
C ILE A 130 33.67 -4.82 18.22
N LYS A 131 33.70 -5.93 17.47
CA LYS A 131 34.92 -6.51 16.89
C LYS A 131 34.96 -6.25 15.38
N PHE A 132 36.15 -5.94 14.89
CA PHE A 132 36.50 -5.67 13.48
C PHE A 132 36.23 -6.86 12.56
#